data_AF-A0A383CMI7-F1
#
_entry.id   AF-A0A383CMI7-F1
#
_cell.length_a   1.000
_cell.length_b   1.000
_cell.length_c   1.000
_cell.angle_alpha   90.00
_cell.angle_beta   90.00
_cell.angle_gamma   90.00
#
_symmetry.space_group_name_H-M   'P 1'
#
loop_
_entity.id
_entity.type
_entity.pdbx_description
1 polymer ?
#
loop_
_entity_poly.entity_id
_entity_poly.type
_entity_poly.pdbx_seq_one_letter_code
_entity_poly.pdbx_strand_id
1 'polypeptide(L)'
;VTTALVTLLGSQAAETPKNNAETYRLLNLFGDVFERVRADYVEKPTDEELIEAAITGMLTALDPHSSFMNAKNFRDMQVNTRGEFGGLGIQVTMEAGFVKVI
;
A
#
# COMPACT_ATOMS: atom_id res chain seq x y z
N VAL A 1 -15.67 -65.55 -3.41
CA VAL A 1 -16.69 -64.54 -3.02
C VAL A 1 -16.40 -64.15 -1.58
N THR A 2 -16.43 -62.86 -1.24
CA THR A 2 -15.92 -62.21 0.00
C THR A 2 -14.38 -62.06 0.00
N THR A 3 -13.75 -60.92 0.25
CA THR A 3 -14.19 -59.71 0.96
C THR A 3 -13.28 -58.52 0.59
N ALA A 4 -13.92 -57.38 0.34
CA ALA A 4 -13.49 -56.04 0.74
C ALA A 4 -12.12 -55.49 0.30
N LEU A 5 -12.21 -54.62 -0.73
CA LEU A 5 -11.93 -53.19 -0.55
C LEU A 5 -10.48 -52.83 -0.18
N VAL A 6 -9.57 -52.99 -1.15
CA VAL A 6 -8.33 -52.20 -1.22
C VAL A 6 -8.75 -50.74 -1.39
N THR A 7 -8.87 -50.06 -0.26
CA THR A 7 -9.24 -48.66 -0.15
C THR A 7 -8.07 -47.83 -0.64
N LEU A 8 -8.35 -47.11 -1.72
CA LEU A 8 -7.69 -45.93 -2.25
C LEU A 8 -6.88 -45.19 -1.16
N LEU A 9 -5.56 -45.34 -1.16
CA LEU A 9 -4.63 -44.44 -0.48
C LEU A 9 -4.71 -43.08 -1.17
N GLY A 10 -5.70 -42.28 -0.75
CA GLY A 10 -5.76 -40.86 -1.05
C GLY A 10 -4.50 -40.21 -0.49
N SER A 11 -3.70 -39.66 -1.40
CA SER A 11 -2.59 -38.77 -1.05
C SER A 11 -3.16 -37.49 -0.45
N GLN A 12 -3.37 -37.49 0.87
CA GLN A 12 -3.50 -36.25 1.62
C GLN A 12 -2.11 -35.62 1.69
N ALA A 13 -1.84 -34.70 0.76
CA ALA A 13 -0.78 -33.73 0.90
C ALA A 13 -1.09 -32.88 2.14
N ALA A 14 -0.46 -33.24 3.27
CA ALA A 14 -0.46 -32.44 4.46
C ALA A 14 0.42 -31.20 4.21
N GLU A 15 -0.19 -30.05 3.95
CA GLU A 15 0.52 -28.78 3.98
C GLU A 15 0.98 -28.48 5.41
N THR A 16 2.30 -28.40 5.56
CA THR A 16 3.01 -28.34 6.84
C THR A 16 2.78 -27.00 7.59
N PRO A 17 2.47 -26.98 8.91
CA PRO A 17 2.14 -25.77 9.68
C PRO A 17 3.33 -24.84 10.02
N LYS A 18 4.51 -25.00 9.39
CA LYS A 18 5.71 -24.19 9.68
C LYS A 18 5.59 -22.73 9.22
N ASN A 19 4.81 -22.45 8.18
CA ASN A 19 4.76 -21.11 7.59
C ASN A 19 4.05 -20.08 8.46
N ASN A 20 3.05 -20.49 9.26
CA ASN A 20 2.26 -19.53 10.02
C ASN A 20 3.05 -18.95 11.20
N ALA A 21 3.82 -19.78 11.91
CA ALA A 21 4.63 -19.34 13.05
C ALA A 21 5.70 -18.33 12.64
N GLU A 22 6.37 -18.55 11.52
CA GLU A 22 7.36 -17.62 10.97
C GLU A 22 6.71 -16.31 10.53
N THR A 23 5.55 -16.35 9.88
CA THR A 23 4.80 -15.15 9.50
C THR A 23 4.45 -14.29 10.72
N TYR A 24 3.95 -14.89 11.80
CA TYR A 24 3.66 -14.14 13.02
C TYR A 24 4.91 -13.54 13.67
N ARG A 25 6.05 -14.26 13.64
CA ARG A 25 7.33 -13.73 14.10
C ARG A 25 7.77 -12.50 13.29
N LEU A 26 7.62 -12.54 11.97
CA LEU A 26 7.96 -11.43 11.08
C LEU A 26 7.04 -10.21 11.29
N LEU A 27 5.74 -10.45 11.52
CA LEU A 27 4.79 -9.39 11.86
C LEU A 27 5.11 -8.71 13.19
N ASN A 28 5.54 -9.48 14.20
CA ASN A 28 5.98 -8.92 15.48
C ASN A 28 7.23 -8.05 15.29
N LEU A 29 8.22 -8.53 14.53
CA LEU A 29 9.42 -7.75 14.22
C LEU A 29 9.09 -6.43 13.50
N PHE A 30 8.16 -6.48 12.54
CA PHE A 30 7.68 -5.28 11.86
C PHE A 30 7.02 -4.30 12.84
N GLY A 31 6.17 -4.80 13.75
CA GLY A 31 5.55 -4.02 14.82
C GLY A 31 6.57 -3.36 15.74
N ASP A 32 7.60 -4.09 16.17
CA ASP A 32 8.66 -3.55 17.03
C ASP A 32 9.42 -2.40 16.37
N VAL A 33 9.72 -2.53 15.07
CA VAL A 33 10.39 -1.46 14.29
C VAL A 33 9.47 -0.27 14.10
N PHE A 34 8.18 -0.50 13.79
CA PHE A 34 7.18 0.56 13.66
C PHE A 34 7.08 1.39 14.94
N GLU A 35 6.97 0.72 16.09
CA GLU A 35 6.93 1.34 17.41
C GLU A 35 8.19 2.15 17.72
N ARG A 36 9.36 1.60 17.39
CA ARG A 36 10.64 2.29 17.57
C ARG A 36 10.72 3.57 16.76
N VAL A 37 10.36 3.52 15.48
CA VAL A 37 10.35 4.69 14.59
C VAL A 37 9.36 5.73 15.11
N ARG A 38 8.14 5.32 15.49
CA ARG A 38 7.15 6.24 16.05
C ARG A 38 7.64 6.95 17.32
N ALA A 39 8.35 6.24 18.19
CA ALA A 39 8.80 6.77 19.49
C ALA A 39 10.05 7.66 19.40
N ASP A 40 11.00 7.30 18.54
CA ASP A 40 12.33 7.92 18.50
C ASP A 40 12.49 9.01 17.43
N TYR A 41 11.52 9.19 16.53
CA TYR A 41 11.68 10.14 15.43
C TYR A 41 11.51 11.60 15.89
N VAL A 42 12.38 12.48 15.37
CA VAL A 42 12.54 13.88 15.77
C VAL A 42 11.27 14.70 15.55
N GLU A 43 10.49 14.35 14.52
CA GLU A 43 9.18 14.92 14.21
C GLU A 43 8.18 13.77 14.17
N LYS A 44 7.27 13.68 15.15
CA LYS A 44 6.36 12.53 15.26
C LYS A 44 5.46 12.44 14.01
N PRO A 45 5.70 11.48 13.10
CA PRO A 45 4.81 11.29 11.97
C PRO A 45 3.49 10.70 12.49
N THR A 46 2.40 10.95 11.78
CA THR A 46 1.12 10.30 12.11
C THR A 46 1.18 8.80 11.81
N ASP A 47 0.38 8.01 12.52
CA ASP A 47 0.29 6.57 12.25
C ASP A 47 -0.11 6.28 10.79
N GLU A 48 -0.96 7.13 10.21
CA GLU A 48 -1.39 7.04 8.81
C GLU A 48 -0.21 7.21 7.85
N GLU A 49 0.62 8.23 8.04
CA GLU A 49 1.80 8.49 7.20
C GLU A 49 2.83 7.35 7.28
N LEU A 50 3.05 6.78 8.48
CA LEU A 50 3.98 5.66 8.66
C LEU A 50 3.47 4.40 7.94
N ILE A 51 2.17 4.11 8.04
CA ILE A 51 1.56 2.95 7.39
C ILE A 51 1.60 3.13 5.86
N GLU A 52 1.25 4.31 5.35
CA GLU A 52 1.32 4.61 3.92
C GLU A 52 2.75 4.48 3.37
N ALA A 53 3.74 4.98 4.11
CA ALA A 53 5.15 4.85 3.75
C ALA A 53 5.59 3.38 3.73
N ALA A 54 5.18 2.58 4.72
CA ALA A 54 5.49 1.16 4.78
C ALA A 54 4.87 0.38 3.60
N ILE A 55 3.59 0.63 3.28
CA ILE A 55 2.92 0.01 2.13
C ILE A 55 3.63 0.39 0.82
N THR A 56 3.93 1.67 0.65
CA THR A 56 4.61 2.17 -0.55
C THR A 56 6.00 1.55 -0.72
N GLY A 57 6.76 1.43 0.37
CA GLY A 57 8.07 0.77 0.37
C GLY A 57 7.99 -0.72 0.03
N MET A 58 7.01 -1.44 0.59
CA MET A 58 6.79 -2.85 0.26
C MET A 58 6.43 -3.07 -1.20
N LEU A 59 5.54 -2.24 -1.76
CA LEU A 59 5.14 -2.34 -3.17
C LEU A 59 6.29 -2.01 -4.12
N THR A 60 7.05 -0.96 -3.82
CA THR A 60 8.21 -0.55 -4.62
C THR A 60 9.29 -1.63 -4.63
N ALA A 61 9.46 -2.37 -3.53
CA ALA A 61 10.40 -3.48 -3.44
C ALA A 61 9.94 -4.73 -4.22
N LEU A 62 8.63 -4.92 -4.41
CA LEU A 62 8.09 -6.05 -5.17
C LEU A 62 8.12 -5.81 -6.68
N ASP A 63 7.71 -4.61 -7.12
CA ASP A 63 7.70 -4.23 -8.53
C ASP A 63 7.78 -2.70 -8.68
N PRO A 64 8.74 -2.17 -9.48
CA PRO A 64 8.86 -0.75 -9.78
C PRO A 64 7.61 -0.09 -10.38
N HIS A 65 6.67 -0.87 -10.92
CA HIS A 65 5.41 -0.37 -11.47
C HIS A 65 4.23 -0.41 -10.50
N SER A 66 4.41 -1.02 -9.33
CA SER A 66 3.37 -1.10 -8.31
C SER A 66 3.41 0.13 -7.42
N SER A 67 2.29 0.84 -7.32
CA SER A 67 2.15 2.02 -6.44
C SER A 67 0.87 1.93 -5.61
N PHE A 68 0.94 2.41 -4.37
CA PHE A 68 -0.23 2.57 -3.50
C PHE A 68 -0.83 3.96 -3.72
N MET A 69 -2.16 4.02 -3.88
CA MET A 69 -2.88 5.27 -4.05
C MET A 69 -3.78 5.51 -2.84
N ASN A 70 -3.41 6.48 -1.99
CA ASN A 70 -4.26 6.90 -0.89
C ASN A 70 -5.48 7.70 -1.40
N ALA A 71 -6.44 7.93 -0.50
CA ALA A 71 -7.68 8.61 -0.86
C ALA A 71 -7.47 10.04 -1.37
N LYS A 72 -6.40 10.72 -0.94
CA LYS A 72 -6.05 12.07 -1.41
C LYS A 72 -5.57 12.01 -2.86
N ASN A 73 -4.58 11.17 -3.15
CA ASN A 73 -4.01 10.98 -4.48
C ASN A 73 -5.08 10.53 -5.49
N PHE A 74 -6.03 9.68 -5.06
CA PHE A 74 -7.15 9.27 -5.90
C PHE A 74 -8.11 10.44 -6.22
N ARG A 75 -8.37 11.33 -5.26
CA ARG A 75 -9.16 12.55 -5.52
C ARG A 75 -8.42 13.49 -6.47
N ASP A 76 -7.13 13.70 -6.27
CA ASP A 76 -6.32 14.58 -7.11
C ASP A 76 -6.22 14.04 -8.55
N MET A 77 -6.08 12.72 -8.71
CA MET A 77 -6.15 12.05 -10.01
C MET A 77 -7.52 12.25 -10.67
N GLN A 78 -8.62 12.12 -9.94
CA GLN A 78 -9.96 12.36 -10.48
C GLN A 78 -10.16 13.81 -10.90
N VAL A 79 -9.65 14.76 -10.11
CA VAL A 79 -9.67 16.20 -10.43
C VAL A 79 -8.90 16.45 -11.73
N ASN A 80 -7.67 15.93 -11.84
CA ASN A 80 -6.85 16.02 -13.05
C ASN A 80 -7.53 15.38 -14.26
N THR A 81 -8.18 14.23 -14.09
CA THR A 81 -8.85 13.49 -15.18
C THR A 81 -10.14 14.18 -15.64
N ARG A 82 -10.89 14.77 -14.72
CA ARG A 82 -12.10 15.53 -15.04
C ARG A 82 -11.78 16.90 -15.63
N GLY A 83 -10.53 17.37 -15.53
CA GLY A 83 -10.13 18.71 -15.97
C GLY A 83 -10.70 19.83 -15.10
N GLU A 84 -11.32 19.49 -13.96
CA GLU A 84 -11.90 20.46 -13.04
C GLU A 84 -10.83 20.92 -12.06
N PHE A 85 -9.85 21.69 -12.53
CA PHE A 85 -9.06 22.51 -11.62
C PHE A 85 -10.05 23.43 -10.91
N GLY A 86 -10.37 23.14 -9.66
CA GLY A 86 -11.36 23.86 -8.83
C GLY A 86 -10.90 25.28 -8.46
N GLY A 87 -10.51 26.08 -9.44
CA GLY A 87 -9.94 27.40 -9.30
C GLY A 87 -10.49 28.32 -10.37
N LEU A 88 -11.70 28.84 -10.14
CA LEU A 88 -12.24 30.09 -10.70
C LEU A 88 -12.30 30.24 -12.25
N GLY A 89 -11.78 29.32 -13.05
CA GLY A 89 -11.65 29.49 -14.50
C GLY A 89 -10.58 30.49 -14.94
N ILE A 90 -9.69 30.93 -14.03
CA ILE A 90 -8.69 31.95 -14.34
C ILE A 90 -7.52 31.31 -15.10
N GLN A 91 -7.48 31.55 -16.40
CA GLN A 91 -6.35 31.19 -17.25
C GLN A 91 -5.26 32.27 -17.12
N VAL A 92 -4.18 31.98 -16.39
CA VAL A 92 -3.06 32.92 -16.26
C VAL A 92 -2.15 32.82 -17.49
N THR A 93 -2.35 33.72 -18.45
CA THR A 93 -1.43 33.90 -19.59
C THR A 93 -0.47 35.05 -19.28
N MET A 94 0.84 34.79 -19.42
CA MET A 94 1.87 35.81 -19.28
C MET A 94 2.02 36.57 -20.60
N GLU A 95 1.54 37.81 -20.64
CA GLU A 95 1.77 38.72 -21.76
C GLU A 95 2.54 39.94 -21.26
N ALA A 96 3.69 40.21 -21.86
CA ALA A 96 4.51 41.41 -21.61
C ALA A 96 4.90 41.66 -20.13
N GLY A 97 5.11 40.61 -19.33
CA GLY A 97 5.67 40.71 -17.98
C GLY A 97 4.68 41.08 -16.87
N PHE A 98 3.37 41.11 -17.15
CA PHE A 98 2.33 41.30 -16.15
C PHE A 98 1.39 40.10 -16.08
N VAL A 99 1.02 39.69 -14.88
CA VAL A 99 0.06 38.62 -14.63
C VAL A 99 -1.35 39.20 -14.84
N LYS A 100 -2.07 38.75 -15.87
CA LYS A 100 -3.46 39.14 -16.12
C LYS A 100 -4.41 38.03 -15.68
N VAL A 101 -5.39 38.39 -14.86
CA VAL A 101 -6.51 37.54 -14.44
C VAL A 101 -7.71 37.85 -15.34
N ILE A 102 -8.28 36.84 -15.99
CA ILE A 102 -9.54 36.90 -16.75
C ILE A 102 -10.58 35.99 -16.09
#